data_AF-A0A3R9PHG7-F1
#
_entry.id   AF-A0A3R9PHG7-F1
#
_cell.length_a   1.000
_cell.length_b   1.000
_cell.length_c   1.000
_cell.angle_alpha   90.00
_cell.angle_beta   90.00
_cell.angle_gamma   90.00
#
_symmetry.space_group_name_H-M   'P 1'
#
loop_
_entity.id
_entity.type
_entity.pdbx_description
1 polymer ?
#
loop_
_entity_poly.entity_id
_entity_poly.type
_entity_poly.pdbx_seq_one_letter_code
_entity_poly.pdbx_strand_id
1 'polypeptide(L)'
;MKKLLLNSVLLTAGLGLYGEANAACTPASGFTTIDISMAVGRVVVRPSDPVGKILNKSLFEIRPNSQTMYINCNSNEMMVARLIQNRPISSLGNSIYSTNIPGIGIRLYREAFNATNFSGYYPYTRPVPGTRVILAEGYFVVEIIKTAENTGSGTLVPGQYSTYYAGSRSDRPFLTSTVYGNAITIASSSCEWRGNINKAVTLPTVTKSGFTGVGSTQGEQSFDLNILCNGGENPTGYEEKNLISLSFDYQTEGTNTQVLRNLEPNATKANGVGVQLLWNYNNQNRVIGLGDKLELGTVKSNQTIEYNVPLTARYYQTNANVTAGKVRAMATVTIEYD
;
A
#
# COMPACT_ATOMS: atom_id res chain seq x y z
N MET A 1 7.42 -66.23 -83.55
CA MET A 1 7.31 -66.72 -82.15
C MET A 1 7.86 -65.61 -81.25
N LYS A 2 7.01 -64.84 -80.55
CA LYS A 2 6.77 -64.94 -79.08
C LYS A 2 8.09 -64.76 -78.29
N LYS A 3 8.31 -63.77 -77.42
CA LYS A 3 7.45 -63.16 -76.39
C LYS A 3 8.07 -61.84 -75.85
N LEU A 4 7.20 -60.92 -75.41
CA LEU A 4 7.45 -59.83 -74.46
C LEU A 4 7.99 -60.34 -73.12
N LEU A 5 8.57 -59.41 -72.33
CA LEU A 5 8.47 -59.21 -70.85
C LEU A 5 9.83 -58.67 -70.35
N LEU A 6 9.99 -57.75 -69.40
CA LEU A 6 9.17 -56.73 -68.76
C LEU A 6 10.21 -55.95 -67.92
N ASN A 7 10.25 -54.61 -68.01
CA ASN A 7 11.12 -53.77 -67.20
C ASN A 7 10.60 -53.71 -65.75
N SER A 8 11.47 -53.99 -64.77
CA SER A 8 11.19 -53.75 -63.34
C SER A 8 12.37 -53.03 -62.68
N VAL A 9 12.28 -51.70 -62.68
CA VAL A 9 13.12 -50.79 -61.86
C VAL A 9 12.48 -50.70 -60.48
N LEU A 10 13.19 -51.18 -59.45
CA LEU A 10 12.78 -51.06 -58.06
C LEU A 10 13.38 -49.76 -57.49
N LEU A 11 12.59 -48.67 -57.51
CA LEU A 11 12.91 -47.43 -56.81
C LEU A 11 12.40 -47.54 -55.36
N THR A 12 13.28 -47.83 -54.41
CA THR A 12 12.97 -47.70 -52.98
C THR A 12 13.15 -46.24 -52.55
N ALA A 13 12.09 -45.45 -52.72
CA ALA A 13 11.97 -44.14 -52.08
C ALA A 13 11.68 -44.35 -50.59
N GLY A 14 12.73 -44.29 -49.76
CA GLY A 14 12.58 -44.21 -48.31
C GLY A 14 11.98 -42.86 -47.93
N LEU A 15 10.66 -42.83 -47.71
CA LEU A 15 9.98 -41.75 -47.02
C LEU A 15 10.45 -41.75 -45.56
N GLY A 16 11.53 -41.02 -45.30
CA GLY A 16 11.89 -40.58 -43.96
C GLY A 16 10.81 -39.64 -43.45
N LEU A 17 9.78 -40.19 -42.80
CA LEU A 17 8.91 -39.44 -41.93
C LEU A 17 9.75 -39.03 -40.72
N TYR A 18 10.39 -37.87 -40.81
CA TYR A 18 10.87 -37.14 -39.65
C TYR A 18 9.62 -36.73 -38.86
N GLY A 19 9.10 -37.65 -38.06
CA GLY A 19 8.21 -37.31 -36.97
C GLY A 19 9.04 -36.52 -35.98
N GLU A 20 9.00 -35.19 -36.08
CA GLU A 20 9.41 -34.30 -34.99
C GLU A 20 8.51 -34.65 -33.80
N ALA A 21 8.95 -35.61 -32.99
CA ALA A 21 8.31 -35.95 -31.74
C ALA A 21 8.41 -34.72 -30.84
N ASN A 22 7.39 -33.87 -30.90
CA ASN A 22 7.26 -32.71 -30.04
C ASN A 22 6.96 -33.23 -28.62
N ALA A 23 8.03 -33.59 -27.91
CA ALA A 23 8.05 -34.06 -26.53
C ALA A 23 7.87 -32.88 -25.57
N ALA A 24 6.72 -32.20 -25.70
CA ALA A 24 6.33 -31.11 -24.81
C ALA A 24 5.45 -31.64 -23.67
N CYS A 25 5.63 -31.12 -22.45
CA CYS A 25 4.73 -31.32 -21.31
C CYS A 25 3.27 -31.27 -21.77
N THR A 26 2.48 -32.28 -21.46
CA THR A 26 1.07 -32.38 -21.87
C THR A 26 0.17 -32.07 -20.68
N PRO A 27 -0.77 -31.11 -20.78
CA PRO A 27 -1.67 -30.83 -19.67
C PRO A 27 -2.56 -32.05 -19.41
N ALA A 28 -2.83 -32.36 -18.14
CA ALA A 28 -3.76 -33.43 -17.80
C ALA A 28 -5.19 -33.13 -18.30
N SER A 29 -6.01 -34.16 -18.44
CA SER A 29 -7.42 -33.99 -18.80
C SER A 29 -8.13 -33.11 -17.76
N GLY A 30 -8.86 -32.10 -18.23
CA GLY A 30 -9.54 -31.13 -17.37
C GLY A 30 -8.61 -30.08 -16.73
N PHE A 31 -7.39 -29.88 -17.27
CA PHE A 31 -6.45 -28.88 -16.77
C PHE A 31 -7.09 -27.50 -16.61
N THR A 32 -6.88 -26.91 -15.43
CA THR A 32 -7.33 -25.57 -15.10
C THR A 32 -6.15 -24.70 -14.67
N THR A 33 -6.13 -23.48 -15.17
CA THR A 33 -5.20 -22.44 -14.74
C THR A 33 -5.77 -21.78 -13.49
N ILE A 34 -4.90 -21.55 -12.49
CA ILE A 34 -5.25 -20.77 -11.31
C ILE A 34 -4.87 -19.32 -11.57
N ASP A 35 -5.85 -18.44 -11.53
CA ASP A 35 -5.60 -17.00 -11.62
C ASP A 35 -5.57 -16.36 -10.23
N ILE A 36 -4.45 -15.70 -9.92
CA ILE A 36 -4.26 -14.93 -8.71
C ILE A 36 -4.75 -13.51 -8.95
N SER A 37 -5.91 -13.18 -8.39
CA SER A 37 -6.41 -11.81 -8.34
C SER A 37 -5.57 -10.99 -7.34
N MET A 38 -4.68 -10.13 -7.85
CA MET A 38 -3.78 -9.31 -7.03
C MET A 38 -4.50 -8.10 -6.44
N ALA A 39 -5.45 -8.35 -5.54
CA ALA A 39 -6.21 -7.33 -4.82
C ALA A 39 -5.43 -6.79 -3.61
N VAL A 40 -4.37 -6.01 -3.86
CA VAL A 40 -3.53 -5.40 -2.80
C VAL A 40 -4.25 -4.26 -2.06
N GLY A 41 -5.15 -3.55 -2.74
CA GLY A 41 -5.86 -2.40 -2.20
C GLY A 41 -5.06 -1.09 -2.30
N ARG A 42 -5.29 -0.19 -1.34
CA ARG A 42 -4.68 1.15 -1.31
C ARG A 42 -3.36 1.13 -0.55
N VAL A 43 -2.31 1.59 -1.21
CA VAL A 43 -0.95 1.74 -0.66
C VAL A 43 -0.63 3.23 -0.54
N VAL A 44 -0.33 3.67 0.67
CA VAL A 44 0.07 5.06 0.95
C VAL A 44 1.59 5.15 1.00
N VAL A 45 2.15 6.12 0.29
CA VAL A 45 3.57 6.46 0.36
C VAL A 45 3.72 7.68 1.25
N ARG A 46 4.42 7.54 2.38
CA ARG A 46 4.69 8.67 3.28
C ARG A 46 5.90 9.48 2.79
N PRO A 47 5.97 10.78 3.10
CA PRO A 47 7.12 11.61 2.79
C PRO A 47 8.43 11.05 3.37
N SER A 48 8.41 10.53 4.60
CA SER A 48 9.57 9.93 5.27
C SER A 48 9.94 8.52 4.81
N ASP A 49 9.15 7.87 3.95
CA ASP A 49 9.47 6.52 3.48
C ASP A 49 10.76 6.58 2.63
N PRO A 50 11.84 5.85 3.01
CA PRO A 50 13.07 5.85 2.23
C PRO A 50 12.92 5.04 0.93
N VAL A 51 13.73 5.38 -0.07
CA VAL A 51 13.90 4.55 -1.28
C VAL A 51 14.32 3.14 -0.89
N GLY A 52 13.67 2.13 -1.48
CA GLY A 52 13.86 0.71 -1.18
C GLY A 52 12.90 0.14 -0.13
N LYS A 53 12.09 0.98 0.52
CA LYS A 53 11.08 0.51 1.47
C LYS A 53 10.00 -0.31 0.77
N ILE A 54 9.70 -1.49 1.33
CA ILE A 54 8.49 -2.25 1.00
C ILE A 54 7.31 -1.52 1.64
N LEU A 55 6.49 -0.89 0.81
CA LEU A 55 5.31 -0.13 1.20
C LEU A 55 4.14 -1.05 1.55
N ASN A 56 4.04 -2.18 0.85
CA ASN A 56 3.06 -3.22 1.11
C ASN A 56 3.61 -4.59 0.73
N LYS A 57 3.25 -5.62 1.50
CA LYS A 57 3.47 -7.03 1.19
C LYS A 57 2.16 -7.80 1.36
N SER A 58 1.59 -8.25 0.25
CA SER A 58 0.34 -9.01 0.21
C SER A 58 0.60 -10.47 -0.15
N LEU A 59 -0.15 -11.38 0.47
CA LEU A 59 -0.04 -12.82 0.26
C LEU A 59 -1.38 -13.35 -0.28
N PHE A 60 -1.32 -14.10 -1.37
CA PHE A 60 -2.47 -14.73 -2.01
C PHE A 60 -2.28 -16.24 -2.03
N GLU A 61 -3.24 -16.99 -1.54
CA GLU A 61 -3.14 -18.45 -1.47
C GLU A 61 -3.17 -19.11 -2.85
N ILE A 62 -2.31 -20.10 -3.03
CA ILE A 62 -2.27 -20.97 -4.20
C ILE A 62 -2.84 -22.33 -3.76
N ARG A 63 -4.06 -22.63 -4.21
CA ARG A 63 -4.79 -23.88 -3.91
C ARG A 63 -5.01 -24.71 -5.18
N PRO A 64 -4.03 -25.54 -5.59
CA PRO A 64 -4.17 -26.45 -6.73
C PRO A 64 -5.17 -27.56 -6.45
N ASN A 65 -5.79 -28.04 -7.52
CA ASN A 65 -6.64 -29.24 -7.49
C ASN A 65 -5.94 -30.41 -8.20
N SER A 66 -6.58 -31.58 -8.19
CA SER A 66 -6.07 -32.79 -8.86
C SER A 66 -5.96 -32.68 -10.38
N GLN A 67 -6.44 -31.59 -10.99
CA GLN A 67 -6.37 -31.34 -12.44
C GLN A 67 -5.28 -30.31 -12.80
N THR A 68 -4.67 -29.64 -11.81
CA THR A 68 -3.58 -28.67 -11.99
C THR A 68 -2.24 -29.40 -12.14
N MET A 69 -2.08 -30.19 -13.21
CA MET A 69 -0.86 -30.96 -13.46
C MET A 69 -0.50 -31.10 -14.94
N TYR A 70 0.79 -31.25 -15.20
CA TYR A 70 1.36 -31.68 -16.48
C TYR A 70 1.87 -33.12 -16.38
N ILE A 71 1.70 -33.86 -17.47
CA ILE A 71 2.19 -35.22 -17.66
C ILE A 71 3.13 -35.28 -18.88
N ASN A 72 3.93 -36.34 -18.97
CA ASN A 72 4.85 -36.58 -20.09
C ASN A 72 5.86 -35.45 -20.34
N CYS A 73 6.28 -34.75 -19.27
CA CYS A 73 7.35 -33.77 -19.36
C CYS A 73 8.71 -34.45 -19.60
N ASN A 74 9.53 -33.85 -20.46
CA ASN A 74 10.90 -34.29 -20.70
C ASN A 74 11.83 -33.67 -19.65
N SER A 75 12.90 -34.37 -19.25
CA SER A 75 13.92 -33.86 -18.32
C SER A 75 14.62 -32.58 -18.78
N ASN A 76 14.61 -32.30 -20.09
CA ASN A 76 15.19 -31.09 -20.69
C ASN A 76 14.23 -29.89 -20.68
N GLU A 77 12.98 -30.07 -20.25
CA GLU A 77 12.01 -28.97 -20.14
C GLU A 77 12.21 -28.17 -18.86
N MET A 78 11.75 -26.93 -18.88
CA MET A 78 11.88 -26.00 -17.76
C MET A 78 10.53 -25.56 -17.22
N MET A 79 10.44 -25.41 -15.91
CA MET A 79 9.49 -24.51 -15.24
C MET A 79 9.90 -23.07 -15.50
N VAL A 80 8.98 -22.27 -16.02
CA VAL A 80 9.21 -20.87 -16.38
C VAL A 80 8.26 -19.98 -15.59
N ALA A 81 8.82 -19.12 -14.74
CA ALA A 81 8.16 -17.99 -14.11
C ALA A 81 8.46 -16.74 -14.93
N ARG A 82 7.46 -16.19 -15.62
CA ARG A 82 7.62 -15.11 -16.60
C ARG A 82 6.80 -13.88 -16.19
N LEU A 83 7.34 -12.70 -16.45
CA LEU A 83 6.62 -11.43 -16.38
C LEU A 83 6.04 -11.09 -17.75
N ILE A 84 4.82 -10.57 -17.79
CA ILE A 84 4.07 -10.32 -19.04
C ILE A 84 4.10 -8.85 -19.46
N GLN A 85 4.15 -7.93 -18.49
CA GLN A 85 4.08 -6.48 -18.75
C GLN A 85 5.34 -5.90 -19.41
N ASN A 86 6.42 -6.68 -19.55
CA ASN A 86 7.71 -6.26 -20.13
C ASN A 86 8.24 -4.91 -19.61
N ARG A 87 7.93 -4.58 -18.35
CA ARG A 87 8.44 -3.37 -17.70
C ARG A 87 9.92 -3.57 -17.38
N PRO A 88 10.75 -2.51 -17.44
CA PRO A 88 12.16 -2.61 -17.12
C PRO A 88 12.36 -2.88 -15.63
N ILE A 89 13.46 -3.57 -15.30
CA ILE A 89 13.95 -3.64 -13.92
C ILE A 89 14.23 -2.22 -13.42
N SER A 90 13.84 -1.93 -12.18
CA SER A 90 14.11 -0.64 -11.55
C SER A 90 15.60 -0.46 -11.25
N SER A 91 16.00 0.78 -10.95
CA SER A 91 17.36 1.12 -10.52
C SER A 91 17.82 0.37 -9.26
N LEU A 92 16.90 -0.14 -8.44
CA LEU A 92 17.21 -0.89 -7.23
C LEU A 92 17.57 -2.37 -7.48
N GLY A 93 17.36 -2.88 -8.70
CA GLY A 93 17.61 -4.29 -9.02
C GLY A 93 16.73 -5.25 -8.22
N ASN A 94 17.28 -6.41 -7.82
CA ASN A 94 16.64 -7.37 -6.90
C ASN A 94 15.22 -7.82 -7.28
N SER A 95 14.99 -8.04 -8.58
CA SER A 95 13.69 -8.39 -9.17
C SER A 95 12.58 -7.37 -8.90
N ILE A 96 12.93 -6.12 -8.63
CA ILE A 96 11.99 -5.01 -8.50
C ILE A 96 11.81 -4.40 -9.90
N TYR A 97 10.63 -4.55 -10.48
CA TYR A 97 10.31 -4.04 -11.81
C TYR A 97 9.51 -2.75 -11.71
N SER A 98 9.77 -1.83 -12.62
CA SER A 98 9.08 -0.53 -12.65
C SER A 98 7.60 -0.72 -12.99
N THR A 99 6.73 0.10 -12.40
CA THR A 99 5.30 0.12 -12.75
C THR A 99 5.00 1.26 -13.75
N ASN A 100 3.72 1.49 -14.06
CA ASN A 100 3.29 2.70 -14.75
C ASN A 100 3.30 3.96 -13.87
N ILE A 101 3.55 3.80 -12.56
CA ILE A 101 3.59 4.91 -11.61
C ILE A 101 5.06 5.25 -11.34
N PRO A 102 5.51 6.48 -11.63
CA PRO A 102 6.88 6.91 -11.36
C PRO A 102 7.29 6.66 -9.91
N GLY A 103 8.53 6.20 -9.70
CA GLY A 103 9.05 5.93 -8.36
C GLY A 103 8.41 4.75 -7.62
N ILE A 104 7.55 3.96 -8.26
CA ILE A 104 6.94 2.76 -7.68
C ILE A 104 7.35 1.52 -8.46
N GLY A 105 7.89 0.56 -7.72
CA GLY A 105 8.23 -0.77 -8.21
C GLY A 105 7.29 -1.85 -7.69
N ILE A 106 7.19 -2.93 -8.44
CA ILE A 106 6.50 -4.17 -8.08
C ILE A 106 7.48 -5.33 -8.10
N ARG A 107 7.39 -6.22 -7.11
CA ARG A 107 8.15 -7.47 -7.06
C ARG A 107 7.21 -8.62 -6.75
N LEU A 108 7.31 -9.68 -7.55
CA LEU A 108 6.44 -10.86 -7.46
C LEU A 108 7.28 -12.05 -7.01
N TYR A 109 6.77 -12.81 -6.04
CA TYR A 109 7.44 -13.98 -5.51
C TYR A 109 6.44 -15.13 -5.37
N ARG A 110 6.88 -16.35 -5.71
CA ARG A 110 6.14 -17.56 -5.37
C ARG A 110 6.82 -18.21 -4.18
N GLU A 111 6.03 -18.52 -3.16
CA GLU A 111 6.39 -19.40 -2.06
C GLU A 111 5.67 -20.73 -2.26
N ALA A 112 6.40 -21.84 -2.20
CA ALA A 112 5.86 -23.18 -2.29
C ALA A 112 6.27 -24.00 -1.06
N PHE A 113 5.29 -24.58 -0.36
CA PHE A 113 5.51 -25.20 0.94
C PHE A 113 6.32 -26.50 0.85
N ASN A 114 5.87 -27.44 0.03
CA ASN A 114 6.51 -28.76 -0.12
C ASN A 114 7.40 -28.84 -1.37
N ALA A 115 7.74 -27.70 -1.96
CA ALA A 115 8.53 -27.61 -3.18
C ALA A 115 9.38 -26.33 -3.18
N THR A 116 10.14 -26.12 -2.11
CA THR A 116 10.93 -24.89 -1.86
C THR A 116 11.93 -24.59 -2.98
N ASN A 117 12.43 -25.61 -3.67
CA ASN A 117 13.21 -25.50 -4.91
C ASN A 117 12.45 -24.90 -6.09
N PHE A 118 11.17 -24.54 -5.93
CA PHE A 118 10.34 -23.78 -6.88
C PHE A 118 9.75 -22.52 -6.25
N SER A 119 10.28 -22.08 -5.11
CA SER A 119 10.06 -20.75 -4.56
C SER A 119 11.07 -19.76 -5.13
N GLY A 120 10.64 -18.55 -5.48
CA GLY A 120 11.54 -17.57 -6.10
C GLY A 120 10.87 -16.29 -6.60
N TYR A 121 11.68 -15.26 -6.75
CA TYR A 121 11.28 -13.99 -7.34
C TYR A 121 11.17 -14.12 -8.86
N TYR A 122 10.11 -13.58 -9.44
CA TYR A 122 9.92 -13.58 -10.89
C TYR A 122 10.86 -12.56 -11.55
N PRO A 123 11.34 -12.81 -12.79
CA PRO A 123 11.26 -14.08 -13.50
C PRO A 123 12.35 -15.07 -13.06
N TYR A 124 12.09 -16.36 -13.22
CA TYR A 124 13.11 -17.40 -13.07
C TYR A 124 12.79 -18.60 -13.97
N THR A 125 13.79 -19.44 -14.19
CA THR A 125 13.62 -20.69 -14.95
C THR A 125 14.36 -21.80 -14.23
N ARG A 126 13.70 -22.96 -14.06
CA ARG A 126 14.24 -24.12 -13.33
C ARG A 126 13.86 -25.40 -14.07
N PRO A 127 14.68 -26.46 -14.05
CA PRO A 127 14.30 -27.74 -14.67
C PRO A 127 12.99 -28.27 -14.09
N VAL A 128 12.18 -28.94 -14.92
CA VAL A 128 11.00 -29.65 -14.41
C VAL A 128 11.42 -30.70 -13.37
N PRO A 129 10.63 -30.92 -12.30
CA PRO A 129 11.01 -31.87 -11.23
C PRO A 129 10.89 -33.34 -11.65
N GLY A 130 10.30 -33.63 -12.81
CA GLY A 130 10.13 -34.98 -13.34
C GLY A 130 9.11 -35.02 -14.47
N THR A 131 8.79 -36.24 -14.92
CA THR A 131 7.84 -36.47 -16.02
C THR A 131 6.41 -36.07 -15.70
N ARG A 132 6.04 -36.12 -14.42
CA ARG A 132 4.76 -35.62 -13.91
C ARG A 132 5.02 -34.43 -13.00
N VAL A 133 4.43 -33.29 -13.33
CA VAL A 133 4.61 -32.04 -12.60
C VAL A 133 3.27 -31.60 -12.03
N ILE A 134 3.21 -31.45 -10.72
CA ILE A 134 2.04 -30.97 -9.99
C ILE A 134 2.38 -29.60 -9.42
N LEU A 135 1.48 -28.64 -9.55
CA LEU A 135 1.66 -27.36 -8.89
C LEU A 135 1.59 -27.56 -7.37
N ALA A 136 2.63 -27.12 -6.65
CA ALA A 136 2.61 -27.15 -5.19
C ALA A 136 1.77 -26.01 -4.62
N GLU A 137 1.12 -26.28 -3.49
CA GLU A 137 0.46 -25.28 -2.65
C GLU A 137 1.46 -24.24 -2.12
N GLY A 138 0.96 -23.07 -1.77
CA GLY A 138 1.77 -22.01 -1.19
C GLY A 138 1.15 -20.63 -1.30
N TYR A 139 1.99 -19.61 -1.37
CA TYR A 139 1.58 -18.22 -1.53
C TYR A 139 2.17 -17.60 -2.78
N PHE A 140 1.37 -16.77 -3.44
CA PHE A 140 1.84 -15.75 -4.36
C PHE A 140 1.97 -14.44 -3.60
N VAL A 141 3.17 -13.88 -3.56
CA VAL A 141 3.49 -12.70 -2.78
C VAL A 141 3.70 -11.52 -3.72
N VAL A 142 2.98 -10.43 -3.45
CA VAL A 142 3.09 -9.17 -4.17
C VAL A 142 3.67 -8.13 -3.23
N GLU A 143 4.80 -7.57 -3.60
CA GLU A 143 5.44 -6.48 -2.87
C GLU A 143 5.39 -5.20 -3.72
N ILE A 144 4.94 -4.10 -3.11
CA ILE A 144 4.98 -2.75 -3.67
C ILE A 144 6.11 -2.00 -2.96
N ILE A 145 7.03 -1.41 -3.73
CA ILE A 145 8.29 -0.85 -3.22
C ILE A 145 8.48 0.57 -3.73
N LYS A 146 8.95 1.47 -2.86
CA LYS A 146 9.38 2.82 -3.27
C LYS A 146 10.73 2.73 -3.98
N THR A 147 10.83 3.22 -5.22
CA THR A 147 12.05 3.14 -6.05
C THR A 147 12.71 4.47 -6.36
N ALA A 148 12.07 5.60 -6.05
CA ALA A 148 12.64 6.94 -6.17
C ALA A 148 12.14 7.85 -5.03
N GLU A 149 12.84 8.97 -4.80
CA GLU A 149 12.50 9.93 -3.74
C GLU A 149 11.10 10.51 -3.94
N ASN A 150 10.80 10.94 -5.16
CA ASN A 150 9.49 11.37 -5.59
C ASN A 150 8.74 10.20 -6.25
N THR A 151 7.46 10.07 -5.91
CA THR A 151 6.60 8.99 -6.40
C THR A 151 5.30 9.53 -6.95
N GLY A 152 4.82 8.93 -8.04
CA GLY A 152 3.52 9.27 -8.62
C GLY A 152 2.35 8.69 -7.83
N SER A 153 1.15 9.20 -8.09
CA SER A 153 -0.10 8.61 -7.59
C SER A 153 -0.90 7.97 -8.73
N GLY A 154 -1.82 7.07 -8.39
CA GLY A 154 -2.76 6.50 -9.36
C GLY A 154 -2.96 4.99 -9.19
N THR A 155 -3.58 4.36 -10.19
CA THR A 155 -3.80 2.92 -10.24
C THR A 155 -2.71 2.23 -11.04
N LEU A 156 -2.32 1.03 -10.61
CA LEU A 156 -1.51 0.18 -11.49
C LEU A 156 -2.36 -0.21 -12.70
N VAL A 157 -1.71 -0.31 -13.87
CA VAL A 157 -2.41 -0.69 -15.11
C VAL A 157 -3.08 -2.06 -14.92
N PRO A 158 -4.40 -2.18 -15.18
CA PRO A 158 -5.08 -3.47 -15.12
C PRO A 158 -4.54 -4.44 -16.16
N GLY A 159 -4.63 -5.74 -15.86
CA GLY A 159 -4.22 -6.81 -16.75
C GLY A 159 -3.31 -7.83 -16.08
N GLN A 160 -2.80 -8.75 -16.90
CA GLN A 160 -1.97 -9.84 -16.43
C GLN A 160 -0.51 -9.40 -16.23
N TYR A 161 0.11 -9.80 -15.11
CA TYR A 161 1.48 -9.43 -14.74
C TYR A 161 2.45 -10.59 -14.83
N SER A 162 2.01 -11.83 -14.57
CA SER A 162 2.88 -13.00 -14.68
C SER A 162 2.17 -14.25 -15.19
N THR A 163 3.00 -15.18 -15.67
CA THR A 163 2.63 -16.58 -15.91
C THR A 163 3.64 -17.51 -15.26
N TYR A 164 3.17 -18.69 -14.85
CA TYR A 164 4.00 -19.80 -14.42
C TYR A 164 3.59 -21.06 -15.16
N TYR A 165 4.49 -21.65 -15.95
CA TYR A 165 4.16 -22.80 -16.81
C TYR A 165 5.34 -23.76 -16.95
N ALA A 166 5.08 -24.94 -17.52
CA ALA A 166 6.08 -25.98 -17.77
C ALA A 166 6.36 -26.13 -19.27
N GLY A 167 7.62 -26.35 -19.65
CA GLY A 167 8.02 -26.59 -21.03
C GLY A 167 7.70 -25.42 -21.94
N SER A 168 7.10 -25.71 -23.10
CA SER A 168 6.63 -24.70 -24.07
C SER A 168 5.17 -24.25 -23.87
N ARG A 169 4.53 -24.64 -22.76
CA ARG A 169 3.07 -24.47 -22.53
C ARG A 169 2.68 -23.13 -21.93
N SER A 170 3.19 -22.03 -22.50
CA SER A 170 2.77 -20.68 -22.08
C SER A 170 1.30 -20.38 -22.38
N ASP A 171 0.67 -21.15 -23.25
CA ASP A 171 -0.76 -21.09 -23.59
C ASP A 171 -1.67 -21.70 -22.51
N ARG A 172 -1.12 -22.53 -21.62
CA ARG A 172 -1.85 -23.23 -20.55
C ARG A 172 -1.11 -23.12 -19.21
N PRO A 173 -0.83 -21.93 -18.68
CA PRO A 173 -0.02 -21.81 -17.48
C PRO A 173 -0.70 -22.45 -16.25
N PHE A 174 0.11 -22.92 -15.30
CA PHE A 174 -0.36 -23.30 -13.98
C PHE A 174 -0.94 -22.10 -13.22
N LEU A 175 -0.19 -21.00 -13.21
CA LEU A 175 -0.57 -19.77 -12.52
C LEU A 175 -0.53 -18.59 -13.46
N THR A 176 -1.51 -17.72 -13.31
CA THR A 176 -1.47 -16.34 -13.78
C THR A 176 -1.61 -15.41 -12.58
N SER A 177 -1.08 -14.20 -12.69
CA SER A 177 -1.38 -13.13 -11.73
C SER A 177 -1.94 -11.93 -12.48
N THR A 178 -3.04 -11.39 -11.97
CA THR A 178 -3.84 -10.39 -12.70
C THR A 178 -4.27 -9.28 -11.75
N VAL A 179 -4.08 -8.02 -12.17
CA VAL A 179 -4.68 -6.85 -11.53
C VAL A 179 -6.01 -6.56 -12.22
N TYR A 180 -7.12 -6.70 -11.48
CA TYR A 180 -8.46 -6.41 -11.99
C TYR A 180 -8.90 -5.00 -11.59
N GLY A 181 -9.30 -4.18 -12.57
CA GLY A 181 -9.76 -2.80 -12.32
C GLY A 181 -8.77 -2.02 -11.45
N ASN A 182 -9.27 -1.34 -10.41
CA ASN A 182 -8.46 -0.51 -9.51
C ASN A 182 -7.97 -1.27 -8.27
N ALA A 183 -7.70 -2.57 -8.41
CA ALA A 183 -7.30 -3.46 -7.32
C ALA A 183 -6.00 -3.06 -6.60
N ILE A 184 -5.13 -2.26 -7.24
CA ILE A 184 -3.92 -1.70 -6.62
C ILE A 184 -3.87 -0.19 -6.90
N THR A 185 -3.96 0.62 -5.84
CA THR A 185 -3.92 2.09 -5.90
C THR A 185 -2.76 2.62 -5.06
N ILE A 186 -2.00 3.56 -5.61
CA ILE A 186 -0.91 4.27 -4.92
C ILE A 186 -1.35 5.70 -4.63
N ALA A 187 -1.24 6.09 -3.36
CA ALA A 187 -1.43 7.45 -2.90
C ALA A 187 -0.09 8.01 -2.42
N SER A 188 0.59 8.75 -3.30
CA SER A 188 1.84 9.45 -2.98
C SER A 188 1.62 10.86 -2.46
N SER A 189 0.49 11.48 -2.82
CA SER A 189 0.05 12.69 -2.13
C SER A 189 -0.41 12.33 -0.72
N SER A 190 0.44 12.60 0.28
CA SER A 190 0.16 12.28 1.67
C SER A 190 0.89 13.22 2.63
N CYS A 191 0.36 13.30 3.84
CA CYS A 191 0.87 14.07 4.95
C CYS A 191 1.10 13.17 6.16
N GLU A 192 2.12 13.47 6.94
CA GLU A 192 2.44 12.78 8.17
C GLU A 192 2.79 13.75 9.30
N TRP A 193 2.47 13.35 10.53
CA TRP A 193 2.90 14.06 11.73
C TRP A 193 4.42 13.95 11.90
N ARG A 194 5.06 15.08 12.18
CA ARG A 194 6.49 15.15 12.50
C ARG A 194 6.70 15.15 14.01
N GLY A 195 7.57 14.26 14.47
CA GLY A 195 7.86 14.07 15.89
C GLY A 195 6.93 13.05 16.55
N ASN A 196 6.66 13.23 17.85
CA ASN A 196 5.82 12.31 18.59
C ASN A 196 4.35 12.45 18.16
N ILE A 197 3.76 11.35 17.68
CA ILE A 197 2.35 11.26 17.32
C ILE A 197 1.45 11.62 18.52
N ASN A 198 1.87 11.20 19.73
CA ASN A 198 1.24 11.61 20.97
C ASN A 198 1.92 12.87 21.52
N LYS A 199 1.25 14.03 21.38
CA LYS A 199 1.72 15.30 21.94
C LYS A 199 1.19 15.49 23.36
N ALA A 200 2.09 15.53 24.35
CA ALA A 200 1.75 15.92 25.71
C ALA A 200 2.02 17.41 25.91
N VAL A 201 1.00 18.15 26.37
CA VAL A 201 1.09 19.59 26.68
C VAL A 201 0.83 19.77 28.18
N THR A 202 1.83 20.24 28.92
CA THR A 202 1.71 20.48 30.36
C THR A 202 1.39 21.95 30.60
N LEU A 203 0.16 22.23 31.01
CA LEU A 203 -0.24 23.58 31.42
C LEU A 203 0.38 23.93 32.79
N PRO A 204 0.71 25.21 33.05
CA PRO A 204 1.27 25.64 34.32
C PRO A 204 0.25 25.49 35.46
N THR A 205 0.72 25.39 36.70
CA THR A 205 -0.19 25.43 37.86
C THR A 205 -0.77 26.84 38.03
N VAL A 206 -2.09 26.93 38.22
CA VAL A 206 -2.82 28.21 38.37
C VAL A 206 -3.60 28.25 39.69
N THR A 207 -3.88 29.45 40.18
CA THR A 207 -4.65 29.64 41.42
C THR A 207 -6.15 29.76 41.12
N LYS A 208 -6.98 29.27 42.05
CA LYS A 208 -8.44 29.42 41.96
C LYS A 208 -8.89 30.88 41.81
N SER A 209 -8.18 31.82 42.45
CA SER A 209 -8.49 33.26 42.40
C SER A 209 -8.34 33.89 41.02
N GLY A 210 -7.61 33.25 40.09
CA GLY A 210 -7.49 33.71 38.71
C GLY A 210 -8.75 33.47 37.87
N PHE A 211 -9.70 32.67 38.37
CA PHE A 211 -10.98 32.41 37.72
C PHE A 211 -12.05 33.35 38.26
N THR A 212 -12.43 34.34 37.45
CA THR A 212 -13.29 35.48 37.85
C THR A 212 -14.74 35.36 37.40
N GLY A 213 -15.12 34.26 36.77
CA GLY A 213 -16.45 34.02 36.20
C GLY A 213 -16.40 33.01 35.05
N VAL A 214 -17.54 32.36 34.76
CA VAL A 214 -17.65 31.43 33.62
C VAL A 214 -17.18 32.14 32.35
N GLY A 215 -16.27 31.52 31.61
CA GLY A 215 -15.60 32.15 30.45
C GLY A 215 -14.21 32.72 30.72
N SER A 216 -13.83 32.91 31.99
CA SER A 216 -12.46 33.31 32.34
C SER A 216 -11.46 32.18 32.06
N THR A 217 -10.22 32.56 31.71
CA THR A 217 -9.18 31.63 31.31
C THR A 217 -7.88 31.89 32.06
N GLN A 218 -7.05 30.86 32.21
CA GLN A 218 -5.79 30.91 32.96
C GLN A 218 -4.76 29.92 32.39
N GLY A 219 -3.48 30.19 32.63
CA GLY A 219 -2.41 29.22 32.38
C GLY A 219 -2.24 28.86 30.91
N GLU A 220 -2.03 29.86 30.06
CA GLU A 220 -1.76 29.65 28.64
C GLU A 220 -0.43 28.91 28.45
N GLN A 221 -0.44 27.88 27.60
CA GLN A 221 0.73 27.11 27.21
C GLN A 221 0.72 26.91 25.69
N SER A 222 1.72 27.50 25.03
CA SER A 222 1.89 27.35 23.59
C SER A 222 2.55 26.03 23.23
N PHE A 223 2.16 25.47 22.08
CA PHE A 223 2.74 24.27 21.50
C PHE A 223 2.48 24.22 20.00
N ASP A 224 3.35 23.53 19.26
CA ASP A 224 3.20 23.38 17.82
C ASP A 224 2.84 21.95 17.42
N LEU A 225 2.07 21.86 16.34
CA LEU A 225 1.86 20.65 15.55
C LEU A 225 2.60 20.80 14.22
N ASN A 226 3.49 19.85 13.90
CA ASN A 226 4.30 19.90 12.70
C ASN A 226 3.88 18.77 11.76
N ILE A 227 3.60 19.10 10.50
CA ILE A 227 3.09 18.16 9.51
C ILE A 227 3.94 18.29 8.25
N LEU A 228 4.46 17.17 7.76
CA LEU A 228 5.15 17.11 6.48
C LEU A 228 4.20 16.53 5.44
N CYS A 229 4.00 17.25 4.34
CA CYS A 229 3.17 16.84 3.22
C CYS A 229 4.00 16.73 1.95
N ASN A 230 3.75 15.69 1.17
CA ASN A 230 4.24 15.50 -0.19
C ASN A 230 3.02 15.46 -1.13
N GLY A 231 3.07 16.15 -2.27
CA GLY A 231 1.95 16.20 -3.22
C GLY A 231 1.98 15.12 -4.31
N GLY A 232 2.96 14.23 -4.29
CA GLY A 232 3.21 13.21 -5.31
C GLY A 232 3.61 13.79 -6.66
N GLU A 233 4.17 12.96 -7.52
CA GLU A 233 4.40 13.32 -8.92
C GLU A 233 3.10 13.19 -9.73
N ASN A 234 2.78 14.21 -10.54
CA ASN A 234 1.68 14.15 -11.49
C ASN A 234 2.21 14.04 -12.94
N PRO A 235 2.06 12.88 -13.59
CA PRO A 235 2.59 12.67 -14.95
C PRO A 235 1.73 13.31 -16.05
N THR A 236 0.54 13.85 -15.74
CA THR A 236 -0.40 14.39 -16.73
C THR A 236 -0.17 15.86 -17.10
N GLY A 237 0.78 16.53 -16.43
CA GLY A 237 1.11 17.94 -16.67
C GLY A 237 0.11 18.94 -16.07
N TYR A 238 -0.99 18.48 -15.48
CA TYR A 238 -1.91 19.30 -14.70
C TYR A 238 -1.43 19.38 -13.23
N GLU A 239 -1.39 20.58 -12.65
CA GLU A 239 -1.14 20.73 -11.20
C GLU A 239 -2.38 20.26 -10.44
N GLU A 240 -2.33 19.06 -9.87
CA GLU A 240 -3.28 18.66 -8.83
C GLU A 240 -2.89 19.34 -7.51
N LYS A 241 -3.88 19.89 -6.82
CA LYS A 241 -3.72 20.57 -5.54
C LYS A 241 -4.69 19.93 -4.56
N ASN A 242 -4.16 19.44 -3.45
CA ASN A 242 -4.97 18.97 -2.34
C ASN A 242 -4.96 20.03 -1.25
N LEU A 243 -6.15 20.44 -0.81
CA LEU A 243 -6.29 21.32 0.35
C LEU A 243 -6.15 20.46 1.60
N ILE A 244 -5.26 20.87 2.49
CA ILE A 244 -4.98 20.18 3.75
C ILE A 244 -5.65 20.96 4.88
N SER A 245 -6.45 20.25 5.66
CA SER A 245 -7.17 20.79 6.81
C SER A 245 -6.96 19.92 8.05
N LEU A 246 -7.15 20.50 9.23
CA LEU A 246 -7.18 19.77 10.50
C LEU A 246 -8.56 19.80 11.13
N SER A 247 -8.99 18.66 11.64
CA SER A 247 -10.16 18.56 12.52
C SER A 247 -9.77 18.06 13.90
N PHE A 248 -10.51 18.50 14.91
CA PHE A 248 -10.27 18.20 16.31
C PHE A 248 -11.50 17.51 16.91
N ASP A 249 -11.29 16.32 17.47
CA ASP A 249 -12.32 15.54 18.15
C ASP A 249 -11.96 15.35 19.63
N TYR A 250 -12.93 15.60 20.52
CA TYR A 250 -12.76 15.48 21.97
C TYR A 250 -14.09 15.43 22.72
N GLN A 251 -14.06 14.97 23.97
CA GLN A 251 -15.22 15.05 24.86
C GLN A 251 -15.43 16.50 25.31
N THR A 252 -16.62 17.05 25.07
CA THR A 252 -16.98 18.42 25.45
C THR A 252 -17.40 18.52 26.91
N GLU A 253 -17.16 19.66 27.54
CA GLU A 253 -17.77 19.96 28.85
C GLU A 253 -19.23 20.37 28.65
N GLY A 254 -20.15 19.43 28.87
CA GLY A 254 -21.57 19.65 28.65
C GLY A 254 -21.85 19.94 27.17
N THR A 255 -22.61 21.00 26.89
CA THR A 255 -22.96 21.43 25.52
C THR A 255 -21.96 22.41 24.91
N ASN A 256 -20.90 22.79 25.65
CA ASN A 256 -19.91 23.73 25.14
C ASN A 256 -18.91 23.02 24.22
N THR A 257 -19.10 23.19 22.90
CA THR A 257 -18.25 22.57 21.88
C THR A 257 -16.83 23.10 21.84
N GLN A 258 -16.54 24.21 22.53
CA GLN A 258 -15.23 24.88 22.52
C GLN A 258 -14.36 24.54 23.75
N VAL A 259 -14.83 23.64 24.61
CA VAL A 259 -14.14 23.30 25.86
C VAL A 259 -14.04 21.80 26.01
N LEU A 260 -12.81 21.31 26.09
CA LEU A 260 -12.48 19.93 26.40
C LEU A 260 -12.81 19.64 27.88
N ARG A 261 -13.57 18.56 28.08
CA ARG A 261 -13.92 18.04 29.40
C ARG A 261 -12.68 17.63 30.17
N ASN A 262 -12.67 17.92 31.46
CA ASN A 262 -11.66 17.38 32.36
C ASN A 262 -11.94 15.88 32.63
N LEU A 263 -11.01 15.02 32.21
CA LEU A 263 -11.05 13.56 32.24
C LEU A 263 -10.42 12.96 33.50
N GLU A 264 -9.93 13.78 34.44
CA GLU A 264 -9.43 13.26 35.73
C GLU A 264 -10.55 12.57 36.52
N PRO A 265 -10.25 11.51 37.29
CA PRO A 265 -11.21 10.88 38.17
C PRO A 265 -11.73 11.84 39.24
N ASN A 266 -13.02 11.77 39.56
CA ASN A 266 -13.73 12.69 40.47
C ASN A 266 -13.00 12.92 41.82
N ALA A 267 -12.31 11.90 42.36
CA ALA A 267 -11.57 12.00 43.61
C ALA A 267 -10.40 13.01 43.57
N THR A 268 -9.85 13.29 42.39
CA THR A 268 -8.69 14.18 42.20
C THR A 268 -8.96 15.35 41.28
N LYS A 269 -10.15 15.38 40.66
CA LYS A 269 -10.55 16.30 39.60
C LYS A 269 -10.83 17.72 40.13
N ALA A 270 -10.33 18.74 39.45
CA ALA A 270 -10.81 20.10 39.62
C ALA A 270 -12.22 20.25 39.00
N ASN A 271 -13.18 20.73 39.79
CA ASN A 271 -14.55 21.00 39.31
C ASN A 271 -14.63 22.42 38.74
N GLY A 272 -15.48 22.60 37.73
CA GLY A 272 -15.71 23.89 37.09
C GLY A 272 -14.58 24.37 36.19
N VAL A 273 -13.67 23.48 35.79
CA VAL A 273 -12.53 23.78 34.91
C VAL A 273 -12.45 22.76 33.79
N GLY A 274 -12.35 23.25 32.55
CA GLY A 274 -12.01 22.49 31.36
C GLY A 274 -10.75 23.05 30.68
N VAL A 275 -10.43 22.54 29.50
CA VAL A 275 -9.31 23.03 28.68
C VAL A 275 -9.85 23.59 27.37
N GLN A 276 -9.33 24.72 26.93
CA GLN A 276 -9.64 25.32 25.64
C GLN A 276 -8.39 25.31 24.76
N LEU A 277 -8.56 25.04 23.47
CA LEU A 277 -7.51 25.12 22.47
C LEU A 277 -7.73 26.36 21.60
N LEU A 278 -6.65 27.06 21.29
CA LEU A 278 -6.62 28.20 20.38
C LEU A 278 -5.75 27.88 19.18
N TRP A 279 -6.29 28.23 18.02
CA TRP A 279 -5.65 28.20 16.74
C TRP A 279 -4.94 29.54 16.49
N ASN A 280 -3.61 29.52 16.46
CA ASN A 280 -2.79 30.71 16.21
C ASN A 280 -2.16 30.72 14.81
N TYR A 281 -2.39 29.68 14.02
CA TYR A 281 -1.89 29.60 12.65
C TYR A 281 -2.46 30.73 11.80
N ASN A 282 -1.62 31.30 10.93
CA ASN A 282 -1.92 32.51 10.15
C ASN A 282 -2.47 33.69 10.99
N ASN A 283 -2.04 33.82 12.25
CA ASN A 283 -2.41 34.91 13.17
C ASN A 283 -3.92 35.01 13.48
N GLN A 284 -4.68 33.91 13.37
CA GLN A 284 -6.13 33.94 13.51
C GLN A 284 -6.65 33.97 14.97
N ASN A 285 -5.80 33.66 15.97
CA ASN A 285 -6.13 33.60 17.41
C ASN A 285 -7.59 33.18 17.70
N ARG A 286 -7.99 32.04 17.14
CA ARG A 286 -9.37 31.55 17.12
C ARG A 286 -9.53 30.38 18.09
N VAL A 287 -10.60 30.37 18.87
CA VAL A 287 -10.97 29.20 19.69
C VAL A 287 -11.39 28.04 18.78
N ILE A 288 -10.82 26.85 19.02
CA ILE A 288 -11.16 25.62 18.31
C ILE A 288 -12.43 25.03 18.92
N GLY A 289 -13.46 24.82 18.10
CA GLY A 289 -14.66 24.08 18.43
C GLY A 289 -14.63 22.64 17.92
N LEU A 290 -15.42 21.76 18.55
CA LEU A 290 -15.64 20.40 18.09
C LEU A 290 -16.27 20.43 16.68
N GLY A 291 -15.67 19.67 15.75
CA GLY A 291 -16.12 19.64 14.35
C GLY A 291 -15.65 20.81 13.51
N ASP A 292 -14.86 21.74 14.06
CA ASP A 292 -14.19 22.75 13.26
C ASP A 292 -13.23 22.07 12.26
N LYS A 293 -13.26 22.59 11.04
CA LYS A 293 -12.31 22.27 9.99
C LYS A 293 -11.40 23.48 9.76
N LEU A 294 -10.12 23.31 10.07
CA LEU A 294 -9.14 24.39 10.10
C LEU A 294 -8.12 24.20 8.97
N GLU A 295 -8.23 25.03 7.94
CA GLU A 295 -7.39 24.95 6.74
C GLU A 295 -5.94 25.33 7.03
N LEU A 296 -4.99 24.52 6.51
CA LEU A 296 -3.56 24.79 6.55
C LEU A 296 -3.05 25.44 5.27
N GLY A 297 -3.52 24.96 4.13
CA GLY A 297 -3.06 25.37 2.81
C GLY A 297 -3.12 24.23 1.80
N THR A 298 -2.57 24.47 0.60
CA THR A 298 -2.56 23.47 -0.47
C THR A 298 -1.18 22.86 -0.67
N VAL A 299 -1.13 21.55 -0.90
CA VAL A 299 0.07 20.86 -1.39
C VAL A 299 -0.11 20.57 -2.88
N LYS A 300 0.83 21.06 -3.70
CA LYS A 300 0.83 20.83 -5.14
C LYS A 300 1.59 19.56 -5.51
N SER A 301 1.29 19.00 -6.68
CA SER A 301 2.14 17.99 -7.30
C SER A 301 3.62 18.42 -7.36
N ASN A 302 4.53 17.49 -7.16
CA ASN A 302 5.98 17.68 -7.09
C ASN A 302 6.47 18.63 -5.98
N GLN A 303 5.60 18.97 -5.02
CA GLN A 303 5.95 19.80 -3.89
C GLN A 303 6.05 18.95 -2.62
N THR A 304 7.05 19.27 -1.80
CA THR A 304 7.08 18.90 -0.39
C THR A 304 6.96 20.17 0.43
N ILE A 305 6.03 20.20 1.38
CA ILE A 305 5.76 21.36 2.24
C ILE A 305 5.65 20.91 3.69
N GLU A 306 6.17 21.72 4.60
CA GLU A 306 6.01 21.53 6.03
C GLU A 306 5.06 22.61 6.57
N TYR A 307 4.01 22.17 7.26
CA TYR A 307 3.09 23.02 7.99
C TYR A 307 3.48 23.01 9.47
N ASN A 308 3.87 24.17 9.99
CA ASN A 308 4.11 24.40 11.41
C ASN A 308 2.92 25.16 11.97
N VAL A 309 2.10 24.48 12.77
CA VAL A 309 0.79 24.95 13.22
C VAL A 309 0.90 25.33 14.70
N PRO A 310 1.00 26.62 15.06
CA PRO A 310 1.07 27.06 16.43
C PRO A 310 -0.32 27.06 17.07
N LEU A 311 -0.41 26.44 18.25
CA LEU A 311 -1.61 26.40 19.08
C LEU A 311 -1.28 26.88 20.50
N THR A 312 -2.33 27.27 21.23
CA THR A 312 -2.26 27.51 22.67
C THR A 312 -3.30 26.66 23.37
N ALA A 313 -2.92 25.97 24.44
CA ALA A 313 -3.85 25.37 25.38
C ALA A 313 -3.96 26.25 26.62
N ARG A 314 -5.18 26.38 27.18
CA ARG A 314 -5.40 27.12 28.43
C ARG A 314 -6.54 26.54 29.24
N TYR A 315 -6.56 26.80 30.54
CA TYR A 315 -7.72 26.47 31.37
C TYR A 315 -8.88 27.41 31.07
N TYR A 316 -10.10 26.88 31.17
CA TYR A 316 -11.35 27.62 30.98
C TYR A 316 -12.30 27.34 32.14
N GLN A 317 -12.86 28.38 32.76
CA GLN A 317 -13.85 28.24 33.82
C GLN A 317 -15.22 27.86 33.24
N THR A 318 -15.69 26.65 33.56
CA THR A 318 -16.94 26.09 33.03
C THR A 318 -18.13 26.30 33.97
N ASN A 319 -17.89 26.45 35.28
CA ASN A 319 -18.94 26.68 36.28
C ASN A 319 -18.57 27.81 37.26
N ALA A 320 -19.59 28.41 37.88
CA ALA A 320 -19.38 29.46 38.89
C ALA A 320 -18.55 28.98 40.09
N ASN A 321 -18.72 27.73 40.51
CA ASN A 321 -17.93 27.13 41.59
C ASN A 321 -16.75 26.32 41.04
N VAL A 322 -15.54 26.87 41.18
CA VAL A 322 -14.28 26.18 40.85
C VAL A 322 -13.68 25.52 42.10
N THR A 323 -13.21 24.28 42.00
CA THR A 323 -12.46 23.62 43.08
C THR A 323 -11.02 23.34 42.67
N ALA A 324 -10.12 23.28 43.66
CA ALA A 324 -8.77 22.79 43.42
C ALA A 324 -8.79 21.32 43.01
N GLY A 325 -7.81 20.91 42.20
CA GLY A 325 -7.66 19.54 41.72
C GLY A 325 -6.85 19.48 40.44
N LYS A 326 -6.75 18.28 39.87
CA LYS A 326 -6.07 18.02 38.61
C LYS A 326 -7.00 18.25 37.42
N VAL A 327 -6.40 18.61 36.30
CA VAL A 327 -7.07 18.74 35.00
C VAL A 327 -6.30 17.93 33.98
N ARG A 328 -7.00 17.04 33.28
CA ARG A 328 -6.48 16.30 32.14
C ARG A 328 -7.49 16.34 31.02
N ALA A 329 -7.05 16.69 29.82
CA ALA A 329 -7.89 16.70 28.63
C ALA A 329 -7.17 15.91 27.53
N MET A 330 -7.94 15.43 26.56
CA MET A 330 -7.42 14.71 25.40
C MET A 330 -8.23 15.13 24.18
N ALA A 331 -7.52 15.41 23.09
CA ALA A 331 -8.11 15.63 21.78
C ALA A 331 -7.37 14.78 20.75
N THR A 332 -8.13 14.28 19.77
CA THR A 332 -7.63 13.60 18.59
C THR A 332 -7.60 14.61 17.46
N VAL A 333 -6.46 14.74 16.79
CA VAL A 333 -6.30 15.62 15.63
C VAL A 333 -6.21 14.78 14.36
N THR A 334 -7.06 15.08 13.39
CA THR A 334 -7.12 14.34 12.11
C THR A 334 -6.67 15.28 10.98
N ILE A 335 -5.80 14.77 10.11
CA ILE A 335 -5.44 15.44 8.86
C ILE A 335 -6.48 15.06 7.81
N GLU A 336 -7.14 16.05 7.24
CA GLU A 336 -8.12 15.90 6.18
C GLU A 336 -7.56 16.37 4.84
N TYR A 337 -7.95 15.68 3.77
CA TYR A 337 -7.60 16.00 2.39
C TYR A 337 -8.89 16.36 1.65
N ASP A 338 -8.92 17.56 1.08
CA ASP A 338 -10.01 18.07 0.25
C ASP A 338 -9.54 18.32 -1.19
#